data_AF-A0AAW0FC12-F1
#
_entry.id   AF-A0AAW0FC12-F1
#
_cell.length_a   1.000
_cell.length_b   1.000
_cell.length_c   1.000
_cell.angle_alpha   90.00
_cell.angle_beta   90.00
_cell.angle_gamma   90.00
#
_symmetry.space_group_name_H-M   'P 1'
#
loop_
_entity.id
_entity.type
_entity.pdbx_description
1 polymer ?
#
loop_
_entity_poly.entity_id
_entity_poly.type
_entity_poly.pdbx_seq_one_letter_code
_entity_poly.pdbx_strand_id
1 'polypeptide(L)'
;MQQIIRHGLHHKTQVNGRAHGDGVYFSRNASFAINNYALFTPHRWKNSILDIRRCITMAEIINLPNHFTSCQPHIVVQNTDWIVCRYLMVECDAGSEIENPKENSPNRVPRVVVDPKYQPKINGKVLTIPEPNYKLEQLLKARRSENVALTLDEDDIMVSNGVDPQAPPTILANQLESLSIQADWQHDPRWVASCTQHLLAPPQNAPRGAKRRIQKALKAMLEEQKNASRLDELGWYIPLDSIKDNIFQWVVELHSFDKDLPLAQEMKEAGINSIVMEVDFPSNFPSSPPFFRILKPRLLSFMQKGGKHITSGGTVCMELLTASGWSVHYSIPAVIVHVRAAIASQESSPARLSPRWKE
;
A
#
# COMPACT_ATOMS: atom_id res chain seq x y z
N MET A 1 -26.77 22.28 -21.88
CA MET A 1 -26.05 21.01 -21.66
C MET A 1 -25.66 20.78 -20.19
N GLN A 2 -26.13 21.57 -19.21
CA GLN A 2 -25.86 21.34 -17.77
C GLN A 2 -26.94 20.51 -17.04
N GLN A 3 -28.13 20.30 -17.62
CA GLN A 3 -29.21 19.55 -16.95
C GLN A 3 -29.12 18.01 -17.05
N ILE A 4 -28.49 17.47 -18.11
CA ILE A 4 -28.37 16.00 -18.30
C ILE A 4 -27.50 15.37 -17.20
N ILE A 5 -26.52 16.10 -16.68
CA ILE A 5 -25.55 15.59 -15.69
C ILE A 5 -26.18 15.45 -14.29
N ARG A 6 -27.26 16.18 -13.98
CA ARG A 6 -27.84 16.20 -12.62
C ARG A 6 -29.10 15.35 -12.44
N HIS A 7 -29.85 15.05 -13.51
CA HIS A 7 -31.16 14.38 -13.39
C HIS A 7 -31.36 13.20 -14.36
N GLY A 8 -30.37 12.85 -15.19
CA GLY A 8 -30.54 11.80 -16.20
C GLY A 8 -31.53 12.17 -17.31
N LEU A 9 -31.86 11.21 -18.18
CA LEU A 9 -32.77 11.41 -19.31
C LEU A 9 -34.24 11.21 -18.89
N HIS A 10 -34.92 12.26 -18.46
CA HIS A 10 -36.35 12.18 -18.14
C HIS A 10 -37.23 12.25 -19.39
N HIS A 11 -38.12 11.26 -19.59
CA HIS A 11 -39.07 11.20 -20.72
C HIS A 11 -40.51 11.55 -20.31
N LYS A 12 -40.69 12.26 -19.18
CA LYS A 12 -41.99 12.60 -18.56
C LYS A 12 -42.89 13.49 -19.44
N THR A 13 -42.31 14.30 -20.33
CA THR A 13 -43.05 15.16 -21.25
C THR A 13 -42.93 14.64 -22.68
N GLN A 14 -44.06 14.52 -23.38
CA GLN A 14 -44.11 14.11 -24.78
C GLN A 14 -44.10 15.37 -25.65
N VAL A 15 -43.03 15.57 -26.43
CA VAL A 15 -42.87 16.73 -27.32
C VAL A 15 -43.02 16.35 -28.80
N ASN A 16 -42.76 15.08 -29.15
CA ASN A 16 -42.85 14.54 -30.50
C ASN A 16 -43.51 13.14 -30.48
N GLY A 17 -44.03 12.69 -31.63
CA GLY A 17 -44.62 11.36 -31.78
C GLY A 17 -43.61 10.22 -31.54
N ARG A 18 -44.03 9.19 -30.80
CA ARG A 18 -43.21 8.02 -30.44
C ARG A 18 -43.78 6.77 -31.12
N ALA A 19 -43.15 6.34 -32.21
CA ALA A 19 -43.67 5.27 -33.06
C ALA A 19 -43.76 3.89 -32.38
N HIS A 20 -42.95 3.64 -31.36
CA HIS A 20 -42.90 2.36 -30.64
C HIS A 20 -43.01 2.52 -29.11
N GLY A 21 -43.65 3.61 -28.68
CA GLY A 21 -43.92 3.91 -27.27
C GLY A 21 -42.82 4.68 -26.56
N ASP A 22 -43.00 4.82 -25.25
CA ASP A 22 -42.17 5.64 -24.37
C ASP A 22 -40.87 4.91 -24.00
N GLY A 23 -39.73 5.61 -24.08
CA GLY A 23 -38.43 5.11 -23.65
C GLY A 23 -37.26 5.59 -24.50
N VAL A 24 -36.08 5.04 -24.23
CA VAL A 24 -34.84 5.24 -25.00
C VAL A 24 -34.75 4.19 -26.10
N TYR A 25 -34.50 4.64 -27.33
CA TYR A 25 -34.50 3.81 -28.53
C TYR A 25 -33.09 3.31 -28.84
N PHE A 26 -32.96 1.99 -29.02
CA PHE A 26 -31.72 1.33 -29.42
C PHE A 26 -31.92 0.55 -30.72
N SER A 27 -30.97 0.72 -31.63
CA SER A 27 -30.89 -0.07 -32.86
C SER A 27 -29.93 -1.24 -32.67
N ARG A 28 -30.32 -2.43 -33.13
CA ARG A 28 -29.44 -3.61 -33.22
C ARG A 28 -28.34 -3.45 -34.27
N ASN A 29 -28.62 -2.67 -35.31
CA ASN A 29 -27.66 -2.38 -36.37
C ASN A 29 -27.19 -0.92 -36.27
N ALA A 30 -25.90 -0.73 -36.01
CA ALA A 30 -25.29 0.58 -35.90
C ALA A 30 -25.44 1.39 -37.20
N SER A 31 -25.38 0.76 -38.37
CA SER A 31 -25.53 1.44 -39.67
C SER A 31 -26.88 2.16 -39.78
N PHE A 32 -27.95 1.61 -39.19
CA PHE A 32 -29.26 2.27 -39.17
C PHE A 32 -29.24 3.55 -38.32
N ALA A 33 -28.61 3.50 -37.13
CA ALA A 33 -28.48 4.66 -36.26
C ALA A 33 -27.60 5.74 -36.90
N ILE A 34 -26.49 5.34 -37.51
CA ILE A 34 -25.56 6.24 -38.19
C ILE A 34 -26.25 6.93 -39.37
N ASN A 35 -26.98 6.19 -40.21
CA ASN A 35 -27.55 6.73 -41.44
C ASN A 35 -28.85 7.53 -41.23
N ASN A 36 -29.54 7.41 -40.09
CA ASN A 36 -30.81 8.10 -39.86
C ASN A 36 -30.77 9.12 -38.72
N TYR A 37 -29.93 8.90 -37.69
CA TYR A 37 -29.92 9.72 -36.48
C TYR A 37 -28.58 10.44 -36.25
N ALA A 38 -27.47 9.87 -36.72
CA ALA A 38 -26.15 10.53 -36.72
C ALA A 38 -25.76 10.94 -38.14
N LEU A 39 -26.62 11.74 -38.79
CA LEU A 39 -26.38 12.29 -40.12
C LEU A 39 -25.14 13.19 -40.11
N PHE A 40 -24.44 13.23 -41.25
CA PHE A 40 -23.33 14.15 -41.43
C PHE A 40 -23.79 15.60 -41.20
N THR A 41 -23.03 16.33 -40.40
CA THR A 41 -23.25 17.75 -40.17
C THR A 41 -21.95 18.51 -40.43
N PRO A 42 -22.01 19.66 -41.14
CA PRO A 42 -20.84 20.53 -41.28
C PRO A 42 -20.50 21.23 -39.96
N HIS A 43 -21.39 21.20 -38.97
CA HIS A 43 -21.19 21.84 -37.67
C HIS A 43 -20.38 20.96 -36.72
N ARG A 44 -19.29 21.54 -36.21
CA ARG A 44 -18.45 20.92 -35.18
C ARG A 44 -18.89 21.38 -33.79
N TRP A 45 -18.59 20.57 -32.79
CA TRP A 45 -18.80 20.96 -31.40
C TRP A 45 -17.87 22.12 -31.04
N LYS A 46 -18.45 23.31 -30.81
CA LYS A 46 -17.70 24.52 -30.45
C LYS A 46 -16.84 24.27 -29.21
N ASN A 47 -15.57 24.68 -29.26
CA ASN A 47 -14.56 24.51 -28.20
C ASN A 47 -14.11 23.05 -27.95
N SER A 48 -14.40 22.12 -28.86
CA SER A 48 -13.86 20.76 -28.79
C SER A 48 -12.46 20.71 -29.40
N ILE A 49 -11.44 20.36 -28.60
CA ILE A 49 -10.07 20.11 -29.10
C ILE A 49 -10.04 19.03 -30.18
N LEU A 50 -10.92 18.04 -30.06
CA LEU A 50 -11.00 16.90 -30.98
C LEU A 50 -11.84 17.17 -32.25
N ASP A 51 -12.41 18.38 -32.40
CA ASP A 51 -13.26 18.72 -33.56
C ASP A 51 -14.36 17.68 -33.85
N ILE A 52 -15.13 17.35 -32.82
CA ILE A 52 -16.15 16.31 -32.87
C ILE A 52 -17.26 16.69 -33.87
N ARG A 53 -17.53 15.76 -34.80
CA ARG A 53 -18.62 15.87 -35.78
C ARG A 53 -19.83 15.04 -35.40
N ARG A 54 -19.59 13.79 -34.99
CA ARG A 54 -20.66 12.83 -34.62
C ARG A 54 -20.22 11.97 -33.45
N CYS A 55 -21.19 11.48 -32.69
CA CYS A 55 -20.96 10.49 -31.66
C CYS A 55 -22.01 9.37 -31.72
N ILE A 56 -21.61 8.16 -31.38
CA ILE A 56 -22.49 7.01 -31.25
C ILE A 56 -22.14 6.26 -29.96
N THR A 57 -23.16 5.82 -29.24
CA THR A 57 -22.99 5.03 -28.04
C THR A 57 -23.27 3.56 -28.32
N MET A 58 -22.39 2.69 -27.80
CA MET A 58 -22.69 1.29 -27.60
C MET A 58 -23.09 1.11 -26.14
N ALA A 59 -24.37 0.81 -25.93
CA ALA A 59 -24.92 0.59 -24.61
C ALA A 59 -25.10 -0.90 -24.33
N GLU A 60 -24.83 -1.28 -23.09
CA GLU A 60 -25.29 -2.54 -22.51
C GLU A 60 -26.64 -2.30 -21.83
N ILE A 61 -27.54 -3.25 -22.01
CA ILE A 61 -28.90 -3.19 -21.50
C ILE A 61 -29.16 -4.48 -20.72
N ILE A 62 -29.83 -4.38 -19.57
CA ILE A 62 -30.24 -5.54 -18.77
C ILE A 62 -31.08 -6.50 -19.63
N ASN A 63 -30.77 -7.79 -19.62
CA ASN A 63 -31.45 -8.80 -20.45
C ASN A 63 -32.82 -9.22 -19.87
N LEU A 64 -33.79 -8.31 -19.91
CA LEU A 64 -35.18 -8.53 -19.51
C LEU A 64 -36.15 -8.05 -20.60
N PRO A 65 -36.16 -8.68 -21.80
CA PRO A 65 -36.90 -8.19 -22.96
C PRO A 65 -38.42 -8.12 -22.75
N ASN A 66 -38.95 -8.92 -21.84
CA ASN A 66 -40.39 -8.92 -21.48
C ASN A 66 -40.84 -7.60 -20.82
N HIS A 67 -39.91 -6.82 -20.28
CA HIS A 67 -40.19 -5.53 -19.65
C HIS A 67 -39.88 -4.34 -20.55
N PHE A 68 -39.48 -4.57 -21.80
CA PHE A 68 -39.24 -3.50 -22.76
C PHE A 68 -40.55 -3.08 -23.42
N THR A 69 -40.70 -1.78 -23.69
CA THR A 69 -41.88 -1.22 -24.38
C THR A 69 -42.03 -1.80 -25.78
N SER A 70 -40.89 -2.03 -26.45
CA SER A 70 -40.83 -2.68 -27.74
C SER A 70 -39.49 -3.39 -27.90
N CYS A 71 -39.50 -4.52 -28.61
CA CYS A 71 -38.31 -5.27 -28.99
C CYS A 71 -38.12 -5.35 -30.52
N GLN A 72 -39.12 -4.96 -31.31
CA GLN A 72 -39.12 -5.04 -32.77
C GLN A 72 -39.89 -3.84 -33.37
N PRO A 73 -39.30 -3.12 -34.34
CA PRO A 73 -37.98 -3.31 -34.94
C PRO A 73 -36.81 -2.85 -34.04
N HIS A 74 -37.07 -1.86 -33.18
CA HIS A 74 -36.10 -1.27 -32.25
C HIS A 74 -36.36 -1.70 -30.81
N ILE A 75 -35.31 -1.70 -29.99
CA ILE A 75 -35.42 -1.97 -28.57
C ILE A 75 -35.73 -0.65 -27.88
N VAL A 76 -36.83 -0.57 -27.15
CA VAL A 76 -37.29 0.64 -26.44
C VAL A 76 -37.33 0.34 -24.95
N VAL A 77 -36.47 1.03 -24.19
CA VAL A 77 -36.30 0.80 -22.75
C VAL A 77 -36.80 2.02 -21.97
N GLN A 78 -37.79 1.84 -21.11
CA GLN A 78 -38.31 2.92 -20.24
C GLN A 78 -37.38 3.21 -19.07
N ASN A 79 -36.89 2.16 -18.40
CA ASN A 79 -36.03 2.30 -17.24
C ASN A 79 -34.61 2.68 -17.66
N THR A 80 -34.22 3.93 -17.40
CA THR A 80 -32.89 4.44 -17.72
C THR A 80 -31.79 3.77 -16.89
N ASP A 81 -32.11 3.28 -15.71
CA ASP A 81 -31.18 2.58 -14.82
C ASP A 81 -30.73 1.22 -15.38
N TRP A 82 -31.44 0.71 -16.40
CA TRP A 82 -31.12 -0.54 -17.07
C TRP A 82 -30.14 -0.35 -18.23
N ILE A 83 -29.74 0.89 -18.50
CA ILE A 83 -28.93 1.27 -19.64
C ILE A 83 -27.57 1.73 -19.12
N VAL A 84 -26.51 1.07 -19.55
CA VAL A 84 -25.13 1.45 -19.24
C VAL A 84 -24.39 1.74 -20.53
N CYS A 85 -23.86 2.95 -20.68
CA CYS A 85 -22.97 3.27 -21.80
C CYS A 85 -21.64 2.50 -21.62
N ARG A 86 -21.32 1.59 -22.54
CA ARG A 86 -20.05 0.85 -22.52
C ARG A 86 -18.97 1.56 -23.31
N TYR A 87 -19.30 2.03 -24.50
CA TYR A 87 -18.37 2.77 -25.35
C TYR A 87 -19.07 3.98 -25.94
N LEU A 88 -18.38 5.10 -25.91
CA LEU A 88 -18.75 6.29 -26.68
C LEU A 88 -17.74 6.43 -27.81
N MET A 89 -18.20 6.17 -29.03
CA MET A 89 -17.41 6.34 -30.25
C MET A 89 -17.66 7.74 -30.79
N VAL A 90 -16.58 8.42 -31.15
CA VAL A 90 -16.61 9.82 -31.57
C VAL A 90 -15.87 9.95 -32.89
N GLU A 91 -16.53 10.55 -33.88
CA GLU A 91 -15.91 10.89 -35.15
C GLU A 91 -15.29 12.29 -35.05
N CYS A 92 -13.99 12.34 -35.25
CA CYS A 92 -13.14 13.52 -35.15
C CYS A 92 -12.49 13.80 -36.52
N ASP A 93 -12.20 15.06 -36.81
CA ASP A 93 -11.53 15.47 -38.06
C ASP A 93 -10.00 15.54 -37.94
N ALA A 94 -9.44 14.90 -36.92
CA ALA A 94 -7.99 14.81 -36.75
C ALA A 94 -7.43 13.88 -37.83
N GLY A 95 -6.48 14.36 -38.64
CA GLY A 95 -5.76 13.61 -39.66
C GLY A 95 -4.85 12.51 -39.10
N SER A 96 -5.39 11.64 -38.25
CA SER A 96 -4.68 10.52 -37.68
C SER A 96 -4.58 9.41 -38.74
N GLU A 97 -3.36 9.12 -39.17
CA GLU A 97 -3.01 7.85 -39.78
C GLU A 97 -3.53 6.73 -38.88
N ILE A 98 -4.57 6.02 -39.32
CA ILE A 98 -5.05 4.83 -38.63
C ILE A 98 -4.02 3.75 -38.93
N GLU A 99 -3.01 3.62 -38.08
CA GLU A 99 -2.20 2.40 -38.06
C GLU A 99 -3.16 1.23 -37.80
N ASN A 100 -3.44 0.44 -38.84
CA ASN A 100 -4.16 -0.81 -38.68
C ASN A 100 -3.35 -1.68 -37.72
N PRO A 101 -3.86 -2.01 -36.52
CA PRO A 101 -3.10 -2.80 -35.58
C PRO A 101 -2.79 -4.16 -36.23
N LYS A 102 -1.51 -4.43 -36.47
CA LYS A 102 -1.06 -5.75 -36.92
C LYS A 102 -1.47 -6.76 -35.85
N GLU A 103 -2.33 -7.72 -36.20
CA GLU A 103 -2.76 -8.84 -35.35
C GLU A 103 -1.56 -9.76 -35.06
N ASN A 104 -0.61 -9.32 -34.23
CA ASN A 104 0.49 -10.15 -33.74
C ASN A 104 0.58 -10.00 -32.23
N SER A 105 -0.37 -10.60 -31.51
CA SER A 105 -0.21 -10.91 -30.09
C SER A 105 -0.59 -12.37 -29.85
N PRO A 106 0.26 -13.17 -29.16
CA PRO A 106 0.04 -14.61 -29.01
C PRO A 106 -1.10 -14.96 -28.03
N ASN A 107 -1.65 -13.98 -27.30
CA ASN A 107 -2.71 -14.20 -26.31
C ASN A 107 -4.02 -13.55 -26.75
N ARG A 108 -4.93 -14.35 -27.28
CA ARG A 108 -6.28 -13.94 -27.67
C ARG A 108 -7.09 -13.56 -26.42
N VAL A 109 -7.43 -12.28 -26.27
CA VAL A 109 -8.27 -11.79 -25.16
C VAL A 109 -9.67 -12.44 -25.23
N PRO A 110 -10.19 -13.01 -24.13
CA PRO A 110 -11.56 -13.51 -24.03
C PRO A 110 -12.58 -12.43 -24.37
N ARG A 111 -13.73 -12.84 -24.90
CA ARG A 111 -14.81 -11.93 -25.33
C ARG A 111 -16.01 -12.10 -24.41
N VAL A 112 -16.66 -10.98 -24.09
CA VAL A 112 -17.89 -10.96 -23.30
C VAL A 112 -18.98 -11.75 -24.04
N VAL A 113 -19.68 -12.62 -23.31
CA VAL A 113 -20.81 -13.37 -23.83
C VAL A 113 -22.00 -12.43 -24.01
N VAL A 114 -22.49 -12.32 -25.24
CA VAL A 114 -23.67 -11.51 -25.59
C VAL A 114 -24.83 -12.44 -25.92
N ASP A 115 -26.06 -12.00 -25.65
CA ASP A 115 -27.28 -12.75 -26.00
C ASP A 115 -27.30 -13.10 -27.52
N PRO A 116 -27.41 -14.39 -27.89
CA PRO A 116 -27.48 -14.82 -29.29
C PRO A 116 -28.60 -14.15 -30.11
N LYS A 117 -29.71 -13.79 -29.48
CA LYS A 117 -30.90 -13.21 -30.14
C LYS A 117 -30.73 -11.71 -30.42
N TYR A 118 -29.94 -11.00 -29.61
CA TYR A 118 -29.80 -9.54 -29.65
C TYR A 118 -28.36 -9.09 -29.89
N GLN A 119 -27.70 -9.69 -30.88
CA GLN A 119 -26.32 -9.35 -31.22
C GLN A 119 -26.21 -7.97 -31.90
N PRO A 120 -25.32 -7.08 -31.42
CA PRO A 120 -25.05 -5.80 -32.07
C PRO A 120 -24.30 -6.04 -33.38
N LYS A 121 -24.73 -5.37 -34.45
CA LYS A 121 -24.15 -5.50 -35.79
C LYS A 121 -23.75 -4.14 -36.36
N ILE A 122 -22.65 -4.11 -37.12
CA ILE A 122 -22.26 -2.97 -37.95
C ILE A 122 -21.94 -3.48 -39.35
N ASN A 123 -22.60 -2.93 -40.37
CA ASN A 123 -22.45 -3.37 -41.77
C ASN A 123 -22.57 -4.91 -41.94
N GLY A 124 -23.50 -5.53 -41.20
CA GLY A 124 -23.72 -6.99 -41.23
C GLY A 124 -22.74 -7.84 -40.41
N LYS A 125 -21.64 -7.26 -39.90
CA LYS A 125 -20.68 -7.94 -39.03
C LYS A 125 -21.11 -7.83 -37.57
N VAL A 126 -21.04 -8.95 -36.84
CA VAL A 126 -21.34 -8.99 -35.40
C VAL A 126 -20.18 -8.35 -34.63
N LEU A 127 -20.51 -7.40 -33.76
CA LEU A 127 -19.55 -6.72 -32.90
C LEU A 127 -19.37 -7.53 -31.62
N THR A 128 -18.11 -7.83 -31.27
CA THR A 128 -17.78 -8.54 -30.04
C THR A 128 -16.92 -7.67 -29.15
N ILE A 129 -17.15 -7.74 -27.84
CA ILE A 129 -16.48 -6.89 -26.86
C ILE A 129 -15.40 -7.72 -26.15
N PRO A 130 -14.14 -7.25 -26.06
CA PRO A 130 -13.13 -7.92 -25.24
C PRO A 130 -13.48 -7.81 -23.75
N GLU A 131 -13.13 -8.81 -22.95
CA GLU A 131 -13.39 -8.77 -21.52
C GLU A 131 -12.65 -7.60 -20.84
N PRO A 132 -13.37 -6.64 -20.21
CA PRO A 132 -12.75 -5.43 -19.65
C PRO A 132 -11.73 -5.72 -18.55
N ASN A 133 -11.99 -6.74 -17.74
CA ASN A 133 -11.17 -7.08 -16.58
C ASN A 133 -10.00 -7.99 -16.92
N TYR A 134 -9.92 -8.55 -18.14
CA TYR A 134 -8.93 -9.57 -18.47
C TYR A 134 -7.49 -9.12 -18.20
N LYS A 135 -7.13 -7.91 -18.65
CA LYS A 135 -5.79 -7.34 -18.42
C LYS A 135 -5.53 -7.09 -16.93
N LEU A 136 -6.54 -6.61 -16.21
CA LEU A 136 -6.45 -6.35 -14.77
C LEU A 136 -6.28 -7.65 -13.98
N GLU A 137 -7.05 -8.68 -14.30
CA GLU A 137 -6.97 -10.00 -13.68
C GLU A 137 -5.64 -10.69 -13.96
N GLN A 138 -5.11 -10.57 -15.17
CA GLN A 138 -3.76 -11.04 -15.48
C GLN A 138 -2.70 -10.33 -14.61
N LEU A 139 -2.79 -8.99 -14.48
CA LEU A 139 -1.89 -8.22 -13.62
C LEU A 139 -2.04 -8.60 -12.14
N LEU A 140 -3.27 -8.77 -11.65
CA LEU A 140 -3.54 -9.22 -10.28
C LEU A 140 -3.00 -10.62 -10.04
N LYS A 141 -3.14 -11.54 -11.01
CA LYS A 141 -2.61 -12.90 -10.93
C LYS A 141 -1.09 -12.88 -10.88
N ALA A 142 -0.43 -12.09 -11.74
CA ALA A 142 1.02 -11.89 -11.71
C ALA A 142 1.49 -11.34 -10.36
N ARG A 143 0.82 -10.31 -9.82
CA ARG A 143 1.13 -9.76 -8.49
C ARG A 143 0.87 -10.74 -7.35
N ARG A 144 -0.17 -11.57 -7.43
CA ARG A 144 -0.43 -12.62 -6.44
C ARG A 144 0.63 -13.73 -6.48
N SER A 145 1.16 -14.07 -7.66
CA SER A 145 2.26 -15.03 -7.77
C SER A 145 3.61 -14.46 -7.32
N GLU A 146 3.82 -13.14 -7.43
CA GLU A 146 4.98 -12.46 -6.83
C GLU A 146 4.88 -12.37 -5.30
N ASN A 147 3.66 -12.39 -4.76
CA ASN A 147 3.43 -12.41 -3.32
C ASN A 147 3.78 -13.81 -2.80
N VAL A 148 5.05 -13.99 -2.42
CA VAL A 148 5.56 -15.16 -1.71
C VAL A 148 4.61 -15.43 -0.55
N ALA A 149 3.82 -16.50 -0.64
CA ALA A 149 3.11 -17.01 0.52
C ALA A 149 4.17 -17.14 1.61
N LEU A 150 3.97 -16.46 2.74
CA LEU A 150 4.77 -16.72 3.92
C LEU A 150 4.71 -18.23 4.11
N THR A 151 5.82 -18.93 3.86
CA THR A 151 5.96 -20.32 4.25
C THR A 151 5.72 -20.33 5.74
N LEU A 152 4.55 -20.80 6.15
CA LEU A 152 4.22 -20.99 7.54
C LEU A 152 5.25 -22.02 8.01
N ASP A 153 6.20 -21.58 8.83
CA ASP A 153 7.15 -22.46 9.45
C ASP A 153 6.43 -23.36 10.46
N GLU A 154 7.10 -24.42 10.93
CA GLU A 154 6.48 -25.37 11.87
C GLU A 154 5.93 -24.66 13.12
N ASP A 155 6.56 -23.57 13.53
CA ASP A 155 6.10 -22.67 14.60
C ASP A 155 4.71 -22.08 14.30
N ASP A 156 4.47 -21.64 13.07
CA ASP A 156 3.19 -21.08 12.63
C ASP A 156 2.06 -22.14 12.62
N ILE A 157 2.40 -23.40 12.32
CA ILE A 157 1.45 -24.54 12.33
C ILE A 157 1.13 -24.96 13.77
N MET A 158 2.13 -25.01 14.65
CA MET A 158 1.99 -25.35 16.07
C MET A 158 1.03 -24.38 16.79
N VAL A 159 1.16 -23.08 16.51
CA VAL A 159 0.29 -22.04 17.10
C VAL A 159 -1.13 -22.09 16.52
N SER A 160 -1.30 -22.43 15.24
CA SER A 160 -2.63 -22.58 14.62
C SER A 160 -3.43 -23.75 15.20
N ASN A 161 -2.74 -24.80 15.66
CA ASN A 161 -3.37 -25.97 16.28
C ASN A 161 -3.74 -25.75 17.75
N GLY A 162 -3.62 -24.51 18.27
CA GLY A 162 -4.06 -24.18 19.62
C GLY A 162 -3.19 -24.76 20.73
N VAL A 163 -1.96 -25.20 20.40
CA VAL A 163 -0.95 -25.52 21.40
C VAL A 163 -0.41 -24.20 21.93
N ASP A 164 -0.90 -23.78 23.09
CA ASP A 164 -0.35 -22.64 23.83
C ASP A 164 1.08 -23.02 24.24
N PRO A 165 2.13 -22.29 23.81
CA PRO A 165 3.43 -22.47 24.42
C PRO A 165 3.37 -21.88 25.83
N GLN A 166 2.86 -22.67 26.77
CA GLN A 166 3.03 -22.48 28.22
C GLN A 166 4.47 -22.82 28.62
N ALA A 167 5.43 -22.27 27.90
CA ALA A 167 6.79 -22.20 28.33
C ALA A 167 7.31 -20.81 27.95
N PRO A 168 7.80 -20.00 28.91
CA PRO A 168 8.73 -18.93 28.56
C PRO A 168 9.86 -19.53 27.68
N PRO A 169 10.56 -18.74 26.87
CA PRO A 169 11.53 -19.26 25.91
C PRO A 169 12.77 -19.87 26.62
N THR A 170 12.62 -21.03 27.24
CA THR A 170 13.69 -21.84 27.84
C THR A 170 14.46 -22.57 26.74
N ILE A 171 13.90 -22.71 25.54
CA ILE A 171 14.57 -23.35 24.39
C ILE A 171 15.57 -22.39 23.72
N LEU A 172 15.39 -21.07 23.82
CA LEU A 172 16.31 -20.08 23.22
C LEU A 172 17.56 -19.81 24.07
N ALA A 173 17.53 -20.10 25.38
CA ALA A 173 18.67 -19.87 26.27
C ALA A 173 19.79 -20.91 26.08
N ASN A 174 19.45 -22.16 25.79
CA ASN A 174 20.43 -23.26 25.74
C ASN A 174 21.10 -23.45 24.37
N GLN A 175 20.63 -22.79 23.31
CA GLN A 175 21.24 -22.86 21.97
C GLN A 175 22.19 -21.69 21.65
N LEU A 176 22.43 -20.79 22.62
CA LEU A 176 23.26 -19.59 22.41
C LEU A 176 24.63 -19.64 23.11
N GLU A 177 25.05 -20.79 23.63
CA GLU A 177 26.42 -20.98 24.15
C GLU A 177 27.39 -21.36 23.01
N SER A 178 27.68 -20.40 22.13
CA SER A 178 28.99 -20.22 21.47
C SER A 178 28.86 -19.29 20.26
N LEU A 179 28.65 -17.98 20.48
CA LEU A 179 28.83 -16.98 19.44
C LEU A 179 30.29 -16.51 19.46
N SER A 180 31.12 -17.05 18.57
CA SER A 180 32.45 -16.50 18.28
C SER A 180 32.33 -15.32 17.31
N ILE A 181 31.65 -14.26 17.73
CA ILE A 181 31.66 -12.98 17.00
C ILE A 181 33.03 -12.35 17.29
N GLN A 182 33.83 -12.07 16.25
CA GLN A 182 35.02 -11.24 16.41
C GLN A 182 34.53 -9.84 16.82
N ALA A 183 34.64 -9.53 18.10
CA ALA A 183 33.95 -8.41 18.72
C ALA A 183 34.68 -7.08 18.45
N ASP A 184 34.37 -6.46 17.31
CA ASP A 184 34.78 -5.08 17.00
C ASP A 184 34.06 -4.04 17.89
N TRP A 185 32.96 -4.44 18.53
CA TRP A 185 32.20 -3.64 19.50
C TRP A 185 31.70 -4.54 20.63
N GLN A 186 31.67 -4.03 21.87
CA GLN A 186 31.23 -4.77 23.05
C GLN A 186 30.02 -4.10 23.71
N HIS A 187 28.97 -4.88 23.93
CA HIS A 187 27.78 -4.50 24.70
C HIS A 187 28.15 -4.16 26.16
N ASP A 188 27.57 -3.10 26.71
CA ASP A 188 27.66 -2.75 28.14
C ASP A 188 26.32 -3.02 28.85
N PRO A 189 26.17 -4.16 29.54
CA PRO A 189 24.94 -4.48 30.27
C PRO A 189 24.60 -3.48 31.36
N ARG A 190 25.60 -2.84 32.00
CA ARG A 190 25.37 -1.88 33.09
C ARG A 190 24.81 -0.57 32.54
N TRP A 191 25.29 -0.14 31.38
CA TRP A 191 24.75 1.03 30.68
C TRP A 191 23.26 0.85 30.36
N VAL A 192 22.88 -0.30 29.80
CA VAL A 192 21.50 -0.64 29.46
C VAL A 192 20.63 -0.84 30.72
N ALA A 193 21.14 -1.54 31.73
CA ALA A 193 20.45 -1.75 33.02
C ALA A 193 20.11 -0.42 33.74
N SER A 194 20.95 0.60 33.56
CA SER A 194 20.71 1.93 34.14
C SER A 194 19.53 2.69 33.52
N CYS A 195 18.97 2.20 32.42
CA CYS A 195 17.89 2.84 31.66
C CYS A 195 16.55 2.12 31.79
N THR A 196 16.56 0.87 32.27
CA THR A 196 15.44 -0.08 32.25
C THR A 196 14.50 0.04 33.46
N GLN A 197 14.81 0.90 34.44
CA GLN A 197 13.97 1.11 35.64
C GLN A 197 12.66 1.86 35.36
N HIS A 198 12.52 2.51 34.20
CA HIS A 198 11.35 3.33 33.83
C HIS A 198 10.58 2.79 32.62
N LEU A 199 10.63 1.48 32.39
CA LEU A 199 9.90 0.85 31.30
C LEU A 199 8.40 0.74 31.61
N LEU A 200 7.57 0.84 30.57
CA LEU A 200 6.12 0.79 30.69
C LEU A 200 5.65 -0.66 30.88
N ALA A 201 4.52 -0.81 31.57
CA ALA A 201 3.88 -2.12 31.69
C ALA A 201 3.38 -2.62 30.33
N PRO A 202 3.41 -3.94 30.06
CA PRO A 202 2.88 -4.50 28.83
C PRO A 202 1.40 -4.15 28.64
N PRO A 203 0.92 -4.00 27.40
CA PRO A 203 -0.49 -3.77 27.12
C PRO A 203 -1.33 -4.97 27.61
N GLN A 204 -2.33 -4.71 28.47
CA GLN A 204 -3.14 -5.76 29.11
C GLN A 204 -3.90 -6.64 28.10
N ASN A 205 -4.35 -6.07 26.97
CA ASN A 205 -5.23 -6.74 26.00
C ASN A 205 -4.67 -6.72 24.57
N ALA A 206 -3.48 -7.27 24.37
CA ALA A 206 -2.91 -7.39 23.03
C ALA A 206 -3.48 -8.59 22.24
N PRO A 207 -4.02 -8.39 21.03
CA PRO A 207 -4.50 -9.46 20.16
C PRO A 207 -3.40 -10.47 19.82
N ARG A 208 -3.77 -11.74 19.61
CA ARG A 208 -2.84 -12.82 19.23
C ARG A 208 -2.04 -12.50 17.95
N GLY A 209 -2.67 -11.83 16.98
CA GLY A 209 -2.01 -11.42 15.74
C GLY A 209 -0.88 -10.40 15.96
N ALA A 210 -1.04 -9.47 16.90
CA ALA A 210 -0.02 -8.49 17.26
C ALA A 210 1.19 -9.19 17.90
N LYS A 211 0.94 -10.07 18.89
CA LYS A 211 1.99 -10.88 19.53
C LYS A 211 2.80 -11.69 18.51
N ARG A 212 2.12 -12.38 17.58
CA ARG A 212 2.77 -13.19 16.53
C ARG A 212 3.61 -12.33 15.59
N ARG A 213 3.13 -11.15 15.19
CA ARG A 213 3.89 -10.24 14.31
C ARG A 213 5.16 -9.72 14.99
N ILE A 214 5.07 -9.39 16.28
CA ILE A 214 6.20 -8.92 17.10
C ILE A 214 7.22 -10.04 17.27
N GLN A 215 6.80 -11.25 17.66
CA GLN A 215 7.67 -12.41 17.79
C GLN A 215 8.40 -12.74 16.47
N LYS A 216 7.69 -12.68 15.34
CA LYS A 216 8.29 -12.86 14.01
C LYS A 216 9.34 -11.79 13.69
N ALA A 217 9.05 -10.53 14.02
CA ALA A 217 9.99 -9.43 13.83
C ALA A 217 11.24 -9.59 14.74
N LEU A 218 11.05 -10.04 15.97
CA LEU A 218 12.14 -10.34 16.91
C LEU A 218 13.02 -11.49 16.41
N LYS A 219 12.41 -12.60 15.96
CA LYS A 219 13.13 -13.74 15.35
C LYS A 219 13.97 -13.26 14.16
N ALA A 220 13.40 -12.44 13.28
CA ALA A 220 14.13 -11.87 12.15
C ALA A 220 15.33 -11.01 12.58
N MET A 221 15.18 -10.15 13.60
CA MET A 221 16.30 -9.35 14.13
C MET A 221 17.39 -10.23 14.74
N LEU A 222 17.03 -11.25 15.51
CA LEU A 222 18.01 -12.15 16.12
C LEU A 222 18.77 -12.96 15.07
N GLU A 223 18.09 -13.43 14.02
CA GLU A 223 18.75 -14.11 12.91
C GLU A 223 19.66 -13.16 12.12
N GLU A 224 19.26 -11.90 11.90
CA GLU A 224 20.12 -10.89 11.28
C GLU A 224 21.37 -10.61 12.13
N GLN A 225 21.22 -10.50 13.45
CA GLN A 225 22.34 -10.34 14.39
C GLN A 225 23.27 -11.55 14.43
N LYS A 226 22.73 -12.78 14.30
CA LYS A 226 23.52 -14.02 14.25
C LYS A 226 24.27 -14.19 12.94
N ASN A 227 23.64 -13.82 11.83
CA ASN A 227 24.21 -13.98 10.48
C ASN A 227 25.22 -12.89 10.13
N ALA A 228 25.25 -11.79 10.89
CA ALA A 228 26.24 -10.75 10.71
C ALA A 228 27.64 -11.23 11.12
N SER A 229 28.59 -11.09 10.21
CA SER A 229 30.01 -11.34 10.45
C SER A 229 30.61 -10.33 11.43
N ARG A 230 30.14 -9.08 11.37
CA ARG A 230 30.58 -7.97 12.22
C ARG A 230 29.37 -7.13 12.67
N LEU A 231 29.38 -6.69 13.92
CA LEU A 231 28.29 -5.88 14.48
C LEU A 231 28.30 -4.43 13.97
N ASP A 232 29.46 -3.91 13.56
CA ASP A 232 29.59 -2.55 13.04
C ASP A 232 28.84 -2.34 11.72
N GLU A 233 28.73 -3.37 10.88
CA GLU A 233 27.93 -3.36 9.66
C GLU A 233 26.43 -3.17 9.96
N LEU A 234 25.93 -3.83 11.01
CA LEU A 234 24.54 -3.66 11.46
C LEU A 234 24.33 -2.30 12.09
N GLY A 235 25.26 -1.84 12.93
CA GLY A 235 25.19 -0.57 13.68
C GLY A 235 24.07 -0.53 14.72
N TRP A 236 23.50 -1.68 15.07
CA TRP A 236 22.55 -1.85 16.16
C TRP A 236 22.73 -3.21 16.81
N TYR A 237 22.38 -3.31 18.09
CA TYR A 237 22.44 -4.53 18.90
C TYR A 237 21.21 -4.64 19.80
N ILE A 238 20.66 -5.85 19.93
CA ILE A 238 19.53 -6.11 20.84
C ILE A 238 19.93 -7.08 21.96
N PRO A 239 20.01 -6.63 23.22
CA PRO A 239 20.26 -7.51 24.36
C PRO A 239 19.02 -8.38 24.67
N LEU A 240 19.20 -9.70 24.62
CA LEU A 240 18.15 -10.69 24.88
C LEU A 240 17.58 -10.61 26.30
N ASP A 241 18.41 -10.22 27.27
CA ASP A 241 18.00 -10.10 28.68
C ASP A 241 16.91 -9.04 28.87
N SER A 242 16.87 -8.01 28.02
CA SER A 242 15.90 -6.93 28.11
C SER A 242 14.48 -7.32 27.64
N ILE A 243 14.30 -8.49 27.01
CA ILE A 243 13.05 -8.88 26.35
C ILE A 243 12.28 -9.98 27.12
N LYS A 244 12.90 -10.55 28.17
CA LYS A 244 12.38 -11.75 28.85
C LYS A 244 10.97 -11.57 29.43
N ASP A 245 10.65 -10.39 29.94
CA ASP A 245 9.39 -10.13 30.66
C ASP A 245 8.31 -9.46 29.79
N ASN A 246 8.70 -8.72 28.74
CA ASN A 246 7.78 -7.95 27.91
C ASN A 246 8.20 -7.94 26.43
N ILE A 247 7.53 -8.75 25.59
CA ILE A 247 7.79 -8.75 24.15
C ILE A 247 7.33 -7.47 23.43
N PHE A 248 6.46 -6.66 24.03
CA PHE A 248 5.96 -5.41 23.45
C PHE A 248 6.92 -4.24 23.65
N GLN A 249 8.03 -4.45 24.35
CA GLN A 249 9.00 -3.39 24.57
C GLN A 249 10.40 -3.93 24.35
N TRP A 250 11.10 -3.35 23.38
CA TRP A 250 12.47 -3.73 23.07
C TRP A 250 13.41 -2.62 23.47
N VAL A 251 14.57 -3.00 23.98
CA VAL A 251 15.69 -2.08 24.20
C VAL A 251 16.73 -2.41 23.15
N VAL A 252 17.11 -1.41 22.37
CA VAL A 252 18.04 -1.52 21.25
C VAL A 252 19.17 -0.53 21.48
N GLU A 253 20.41 -0.97 21.27
CA GLU A 253 21.58 -0.10 21.29
C GLU A 253 21.99 0.24 19.87
N LEU A 254 22.10 1.52 19.57
CA LEU A 254 22.70 2.02 18.35
C LEU A 254 24.18 2.30 18.61
N HIS A 255 25.06 1.75 17.79
CA HIS A 255 26.50 1.87 17.94
C HIS A 255 27.20 1.99 16.59
N SER A 256 28.53 2.06 16.60
CA SER A 256 29.36 2.14 15.40
C SER A 256 28.99 3.32 14.48
N PHE A 257 28.80 4.49 15.07
CA PHE A 257 28.67 5.75 14.31
C PHE A 257 29.98 6.11 13.63
N ASP A 258 29.89 6.79 12.48
CA ASP A 258 31.05 7.28 11.76
C ASP A 258 31.84 8.29 12.61
N LYS A 259 33.16 8.15 12.66
CA LYS A 259 34.09 8.93 13.49
C LYS A 259 34.15 10.40 13.10
N ASP A 260 33.77 10.71 11.85
CA ASP A 260 33.72 12.07 11.33
C ASP A 260 32.48 12.85 11.81
N LEU A 261 31.52 12.16 12.44
CA LEU A 261 30.32 12.80 12.99
C LEU A 261 30.64 13.54 14.30
N PRO A 262 30.15 14.77 14.48
CA PRO A 262 30.29 15.50 15.74
C PRO A 262 29.79 14.70 16.95
N LEU A 263 28.65 14.00 16.79
CA LEU A 263 28.09 13.15 17.83
C LEU A 263 29.06 12.03 18.26
N ALA A 264 29.75 11.39 17.30
CA ALA A 264 30.66 10.30 17.60
C ALA A 264 31.90 10.78 18.37
N GLN A 265 32.38 12.00 18.07
CA GLN A 265 33.48 12.64 18.78
C GLN A 265 33.05 12.98 20.22
N GLU A 266 31.90 13.61 20.40
CA GLU A 266 31.34 13.95 21.72
C GLU A 266 31.06 12.70 22.57
N MET A 267 30.52 11.63 21.97
CA MET A 267 30.30 10.36 22.66
C MET A 267 31.62 9.72 23.11
N LYS A 268 32.66 9.77 22.26
CA LYS A 268 34.00 9.26 22.60
C LYS A 268 34.64 10.03 23.75
N GLU A 269 34.51 11.35 23.75
CA GLU A 269 34.99 12.21 24.86
C GLU A 269 34.25 11.93 26.17
N ALA A 270 32.94 11.66 26.09
CA ALA A 270 32.10 11.33 27.22
C ALA A 270 32.25 9.87 27.71
N GLY A 271 33.01 9.03 26.99
CA GLY A 271 33.17 7.61 27.29
C GLY A 271 31.92 6.77 27.03
N ILE A 272 31.04 7.22 26.12
CA ILE A 272 29.77 6.57 25.78
C ILE A 272 29.98 5.70 24.54
N ASN A 273 29.63 4.43 24.64
CA ASN A 273 29.83 3.45 23.56
C ASN A 273 28.60 3.27 22.64
N SER A 274 27.39 3.53 23.15
CA SER A 274 26.14 3.31 22.44
C SER A 274 25.03 4.26 22.87
N ILE A 275 24.07 4.47 21.97
CA ILE A 275 22.81 5.15 22.25
C ILE A 275 21.74 4.09 22.50
N VAL A 276 21.20 4.05 23.72
CA VAL A 276 20.12 3.16 24.11
C VAL A 276 18.79 3.78 23.67
N MET A 277 18.02 3.03 22.92
CA MET A 277 16.70 3.38 22.43
C MET A 277 15.69 2.32 22.83
N GLU A 278 14.51 2.73 23.26
CA GLU A 278 13.37 1.83 23.39
C GLU A 278 12.48 1.84 22.16
N VAL A 279 11.88 0.68 21.89
CA VAL A 279 10.86 0.47 20.88
C VAL A 279 9.64 -0.10 21.60
N ASP A 280 8.56 0.66 21.66
CA ASP A 280 7.31 0.26 22.29
C ASP A 280 6.24 -0.05 21.24
N PHE A 281 5.65 -1.24 21.31
CA PHE A 281 4.69 -1.73 20.34
C PHE A 281 3.26 -1.52 20.85
N PRO A 282 2.41 -0.77 20.10
CA PRO A 282 1.03 -0.59 20.52
C PRO A 282 0.24 -1.90 20.40
N SER A 283 -0.86 -1.99 21.13
CA SER A 283 -1.72 -3.19 21.13
C SER A 283 -2.29 -3.54 19.76
N ASN A 284 -2.40 -2.57 18.84
CA ASN A 284 -2.92 -2.75 17.49
C ASN A 284 -1.81 -2.91 16.42
N PHE A 285 -0.55 -3.13 16.81
CA PHE A 285 0.53 -3.43 15.87
C PHE A 285 0.20 -4.67 15.02
N PRO A 286 0.45 -4.68 13.69
CA PRO A 286 1.20 -3.72 12.89
C PRO A 286 0.38 -2.56 12.29
N SER A 287 -0.92 -2.44 12.58
CA SER A 287 -1.77 -1.40 11.97
C SER A 287 -1.33 0.02 12.35
N SER A 288 -0.76 0.20 13.54
CA SER A 288 -0.10 1.44 13.96
C SER A 288 1.41 1.24 14.13
N PRO A 289 2.21 2.30 13.91
CA PRO A 289 3.65 2.24 14.06
C PRO A 289 4.06 1.98 15.52
N PRO A 290 5.23 1.35 15.75
CA PRO A 290 5.86 1.35 17.06
C PRO A 290 6.35 2.75 17.43
N PHE A 291 6.44 3.00 18.72
CA PHE A 291 6.97 4.23 19.29
C PHE A 291 8.46 4.07 19.59
N PHE A 292 9.27 5.01 19.10
CA PHE A 292 10.73 4.99 19.27
C PHE A 292 11.17 6.15 20.16
N ARG A 293 11.92 5.85 21.22
CA ARG A 293 12.43 6.86 22.14
C ARG A 293 13.86 6.56 22.57
N ILE A 294 14.73 7.55 22.47
CA ILE A 294 16.09 7.50 22.99
C ILE A 294 16.03 7.63 24.51
N LEU A 295 16.59 6.63 25.20
CA LEU A 295 16.70 6.62 26.67
C LEU A 295 17.96 7.35 27.11
N LYS A 296 19.13 6.95 26.58
CA LYS A 296 20.42 7.56 26.88
C LYS A 296 21.39 7.43 25.71
N PRO A 297 22.36 8.35 25.58
CA PRO A 297 22.42 9.63 26.27
C PRO A 297 21.34 10.61 25.77
N ARG A 298 21.04 11.66 26.56
CA ARG A 298 20.19 12.74 26.03
C ARG A 298 20.91 13.50 24.91
N LEU A 299 20.23 13.64 23.79
CA LEU A 299 20.67 14.43 22.66
C LEU A 299 20.10 15.85 22.74
N LEU A 300 20.77 16.81 22.11
CA LEU A 300 20.27 18.17 21.96
C LEU A 300 18.96 18.15 21.17
N SER A 301 17.96 18.88 21.68
CA SER A 301 16.65 18.98 21.06
C SER A 301 16.71 19.81 19.78
N PHE A 302 15.75 19.58 18.87
CA PHE A 302 15.51 20.40 17.69
C PHE A 302 15.50 21.91 17.98
N MET A 303 14.91 22.33 19.10
CA MET A 303 14.85 23.76 19.49
C MET A 303 16.23 24.38 19.74
N GLN A 304 17.24 23.57 20.03
CA GLN A 304 18.63 23.98 20.26
C GLN A 304 19.52 23.72 19.04
N LYS A 305 18.93 23.55 17.85
CA LYS A 305 19.63 23.23 16.59
C LYS A 305 20.42 21.91 16.66
N GLY A 306 19.88 20.92 17.39
CA GLY A 306 20.43 19.56 17.46
C GLY A 306 19.38 18.53 17.08
N GLY A 307 19.80 17.48 16.37
CA GLY A 307 19.00 16.27 16.17
C GLY A 307 17.60 16.51 15.58
N LYS A 308 17.52 16.97 14.32
CA LYS A 308 16.29 17.31 13.57
C LYS A 308 15.07 16.40 13.83
N HIS A 309 15.30 15.12 14.03
CA HIS A 309 14.29 14.09 14.20
C HIS A 309 14.06 13.66 15.67
N ILE A 310 14.66 14.34 16.66
CA ILE A 310 14.60 13.96 18.06
C ILE A 310 14.01 15.10 18.89
N THR A 311 12.93 14.80 19.60
CA THR A 311 12.28 15.75 20.51
C THR A 311 13.04 15.89 21.83
N SER A 312 12.72 16.90 22.63
CA SER A 312 13.35 17.10 23.96
C SER A 312 13.14 15.92 24.93
N GLY A 313 12.09 15.12 24.72
CA GLY A 313 11.82 13.90 25.48
C GLY A 313 12.49 12.63 24.93
N GLY A 314 13.36 12.76 23.93
CA GLY A 314 14.03 11.62 23.29
C GLY A 314 13.21 10.90 22.23
N THR A 315 11.93 11.26 22.03
CA THR A 315 11.07 10.64 21.01
C THR A 315 11.58 10.94 19.61
N VAL A 316 11.57 9.92 18.75
CA VAL A 316 11.95 10.03 17.33
C VAL A 316 10.74 10.45 16.50
N CYS A 317 10.84 11.60 15.84
CA CYS A 317 9.83 12.17 14.95
C CYS A 317 10.29 12.06 13.49
N MET A 318 9.77 11.06 12.79
CA MET A 318 10.03 10.80 11.38
C MET A 318 8.70 10.54 10.65
N GLU A 319 8.63 10.88 9.36
CA GLU A 319 7.41 10.69 8.57
C GLU A 319 6.97 9.23 8.53
N LEU A 320 7.90 8.28 8.42
CA LEU A 320 7.60 6.84 8.42
C LEU A 320 6.98 6.33 9.73
N LEU A 321 7.11 7.09 10.84
CA LEU A 321 6.50 6.77 12.14
C LEU A 321 5.18 7.53 12.37
N THR A 322 4.67 8.22 11.35
CA THR A 322 3.36 8.89 11.41
C THR A 322 2.25 7.96 10.94
N ALA A 323 1.00 8.23 11.34
CA ALA A 323 -0.16 7.44 10.92
C ALA A 323 -0.33 7.40 9.38
N SER A 324 0.10 8.43 8.66
CA SER A 324 0.04 8.50 7.19
C SER A 324 1.26 7.88 6.50
N GLY A 325 2.44 7.95 7.10
CA GLY A 325 3.69 7.43 6.52
C GLY A 325 4.02 5.98 6.90
N TRP A 326 3.36 5.43 7.92
CA TRP A 326 3.59 4.06 8.37
C TRP A 326 3.00 3.03 7.40
N SER A 327 3.79 1.98 7.11
CA SER A 327 3.36 0.82 6.35
C SER A 327 3.58 -0.46 7.16
N VAL A 328 2.56 -1.33 7.19
CA VAL A 328 2.59 -2.65 7.87
C VAL A 328 3.68 -3.59 7.32
N HIS A 329 4.18 -3.28 6.12
CA HIS A 329 5.22 -4.02 5.42
C HIS A 329 6.63 -3.66 5.84
N TYR A 330 6.83 -2.57 6.59
CA TYR A 330 8.15 -2.22 7.09
C TYR A 330 8.68 -3.29 8.04
N SER A 331 9.96 -3.63 7.87
CA SER A 331 10.70 -4.44 8.84
C SER A 331 11.24 -3.52 9.93
N ILE A 332 11.08 -3.95 11.19
CA ILE A 332 11.60 -3.20 12.34
C ILE A 332 13.12 -2.98 12.27
N PRO A 333 13.96 -3.96 11.90
CA PRO A 333 15.39 -3.70 11.73
C PRO A 333 15.69 -2.60 10.68
N ALA A 334 14.98 -2.57 9.55
CA ALA A 334 15.17 -1.50 8.57
C ALA A 334 14.72 -0.12 9.10
N VAL A 335 13.68 -0.08 9.93
CA VAL A 335 13.26 1.15 10.61
C VAL A 335 14.35 1.62 11.58
N ILE A 336 14.93 0.72 12.37
CA ILE A 336 16.05 1.02 13.28
C ILE A 336 17.24 1.60 12.51
N VAL A 337 17.60 1.01 11.37
CA VAL A 337 18.65 1.53 10.48
C VAL A 337 18.31 2.93 9.96
N HIS A 338 17.06 3.19 9.58
CA HIS A 338 16.61 4.52 9.18
C HIS A 338 16.71 5.54 10.33
N VAL A 339 16.34 5.15 11.56
CA VAL A 339 16.52 6.01 12.74
C VAL A 339 18.00 6.31 12.95
N ARG A 340 18.88 5.30 12.89
CA ARG A 340 20.33 5.49 13.01
C ARG A 340 20.86 6.47 11.95
N ALA A 341 20.46 6.29 10.70
CA ALA A 341 20.85 7.18 9.61
C ALA A 341 20.35 8.62 9.82
N ALA A 342 19.14 8.80 10.35
CA ALA A 342 18.59 10.10 10.69
C ALA A 342 19.36 10.79 11.83
N ILE A 343 19.84 10.03 12.81
CA ILE A 343 20.73 10.54 13.88
C ILE A 343 22.11 10.90 13.33
N ALA A 344 22.63 10.10 12.40
CA ALA A 344 23.93 10.31 11.77
C ALA A 344 23.93 11.42 10.69
N SER A 345 22.77 11.89 10.25
CA SER A 345 22.68 12.90 9.19
C SER A 345 23.22 14.26 9.65
N GLN A 346 24.01 14.90 8.78
CA GLN A 346 24.52 16.25 8.98
C GLN A 346 23.62 17.33 8.38
N GLU A 347 22.54 16.96 7.70
CA GLU A 347 21.72 17.91 6.95
C GLU A 347 20.89 18.80 7.90
N SER A 348 21.06 20.12 7.76
CA SER A 348 20.36 21.21 8.47
C SER A 348 20.58 21.37 9.99
N SER A 349 20.83 20.30 10.76
CA SER A 349 21.21 20.34 12.19
C SER A 349 21.66 18.96 12.69
N PRO A 350 22.98 18.69 12.80
CA PRO A 350 23.48 17.39 13.23
C PRO A 350 23.04 17.05 14.66
N ALA A 351 22.87 15.77 14.95
CA ALA A 351 22.69 15.31 16.32
C ALA A 351 23.95 15.63 17.15
N ARG A 352 23.75 16.08 18.38
CA ARG A 352 24.81 16.40 19.35
C ARG A 352 24.40 15.97 20.74
N LEU A 353 25.37 15.68 21.58
CA LEU A 353 25.20 15.32 22.97
C LEU A 353 24.72 16.52 23.79
N SER A 354 23.73 16.33 24.65
CA SER A 354 23.31 17.39 25.57
C SER A 354 24.37 17.60 26.66
N PRO A 355 24.62 18.84 27.13
CA PRO A 355 25.50 19.08 28.28
C PRO A 355 25.08 18.31 29.55
N ARG A 356 23.80 17.95 29.67
CA ARG A 356 23.25 17.12 30.75
C ARG A 356 22.84 15.73 30.26
N TRP A 357 23.73 15.07 29.51
CA TRP A 357 23.43 13.77 28.90
C TRP A 357 23.21 12.62 29.88
N LYS A 358 23.69 12.75 31.14
CA LYS A 358 23.60 11.73 32.20
C LYS A 358 22.26 11.69 32.93
N GLU A 359 21.53 12.81 32.94
CA GLU A 359 20.18 12.97 33.51
C GLU A 359 19.13 12.43 32.54
#